data_AF-A0A4P7YLZ0-F1
#
_entry.id   AF-A0A4P7YLZ0-F1
#
_cell.length_a   1.000
_cell.length_b   1.000
_cell.length_c   1.000
_cell.angle_alpha   90.00
_cell.angle_beta   90.00
_cell.angle_gamma   90.00
#
_symmetry.space_group_name_H-M   'P 1'
#
loop_
_entity.id
_entity.type
_entity.pdbx_description
1 polymer ?
#
loop_
_entity_poly.entity_id
_entity_poly.type
_entity_poly.pdbx_seq_one_letter_code
_entity_poly.pdbx_strand_id
1 'polypeptide(L)'
;MLSGARQGRRNDIINLTMTEVMILMVFAAMAFSFLAREEGMREADRLRAQVSVLEAERDRLAAENLTLTEKIHDLEKSLADLERLVAQLPPQDNRDHAKLVILPASQLDQLNSELARKQQSVVEQKRLIEELSKKLAKEGKGTGLPRCPTPAGFLVEATLLADGGYSFQKAWEPKDDEAVLALPGITGLLSGGRIASDEVRLHAQALFDWGNAQEVPCRFHVSTKVQRMDLDMFLRMLNTLETYFYVRKPKR
;
A
#
# COMPACT_ATOMS: atom_id res chain seq x y z
N MET A 1 -32.29 58.79 -43.44
CA MET A 1 -32.88 58.27 -42.19
C MET A 1 -32.49 56.81 -41.99
N LEU A 2 -31.25 56.51 -41.56
CA LEU A 2 -30.82 55.14 -41.24
C LEU A 2 -29.70 55.19 -40.18
N SER A 3 -30.01 55.71 -39.00
CA SER A 3 -29.05 55.83 -37.89
C SER A 3 -29.61 55.38 -36.54
N GLY A 4 -30.60 54.46 -36.54
CA GLY A 4 -31.27 54.01 -35.32
C GLY A 4 -30.98 52.58 -34.87
N ALA A 5 -30.42 51.72 -35.72
CA ALA A 5 -30.40 50.27 -35.46
C ALA A 5 -29.07 49.72 -34.90
N ARG A 6 -28.01 50.54 -34.78
CA ARG A 6 -26.68 50.06 -34.36
C ARG A 6 -26.33 50.31 -32.89
N GLN A 7 -27.13 51.09 -32.15
CA GLN A 7 -26.88 51.36 -30.74
C GLN A 7 -27.39 50.25 -29.79
N GLY A 8 -28.26 49.34 -30.28
CA GLY A 8 -28.90 48.31 -29.47
C GLY A 8 -28.08 47.04 -29.23
N ARG A 9 -27.03 46.77 -30.01
CA ARG A 9 -26.23 45.52 -29.88
C ARG A 9 -24.95 45.65 -29.07
N ARG A 10 -24.59 46.86 -28.61
CA ARG A 10 -23.36 47.07 -27.81
C ARG A 10 -23.60 46.98 -26.30
N ASN A 11 -24.86 46.92 -25.86
CA ASN A 11 -25.22 46.73 -24.45
C ASN A 11 -25.50 45.27 -24.07
N ASP A 12 -25.39 44.34 -25.02
CA ASP A 12 -25.35 42.88 -24.75
C ASP A 12 -23.91 42.41 -24.43
N ILE A 13 -23.06 43.30 -23.92
CA ILE A 13 -21.88 42.88 -23.15
C ILE A 13 -22.43 42.48 -21.79
N ILE A 14 -22.91 41.24 -21.77
CA ILE A 14 -23.35 40.42 -20.65
C ILE A 14 -23.08 41.11 -19.30
N ASN A 15 -24.10 41.79 -18.76
CA ASN A 15 -24.15 42.10 -17.34
C ASN A 15 -24.33 40.78 -16.59
N LEU A 16 -23.27 39.96 -16.55
CA LEU A 16 -23.22 38.81 -15.66
C LEU A 16 -23.41 39.36 -14.27
N THR A 17 -24.51 38.98 -13.65
CA THR A 17 -24.76 39.39 -12.27
C THR A 17 -23.64 38.80 -11.40
N MET A 18 -23.25 39.49 -10.32
CA MET A 18 -22.23 39.00 -9.38
C MET A 18 -22.48 37.53 -8.97
N THR A 19 -23.76 37.16 -8.85
CA THR A 19 -24.22 35.80 -8.57
C THR A 19 -23.79 34.79 -9.63
N GLU A 20 -23.86 35.16 -10.90
CA GLU A 20 -23.55 34.32 -12.05
C GLU A 20 -22.03 34.10 -12.19
N VAL A 21 -21.22 35.13 -11.86
CA VAL A 21 -19.76 35.01 -11.72
C VAL A 21 -19.39 34.11 -10.55
N MET A 22 -20.07 34.23 -9.40
CA MET A 22 -19.84 33.35 -8.25
C MET A 22 -20.19 31.90 -8.56
N ILE A 23 -21.30 31.64 -9.26
CA ILE A 23 -21.67 30.29 -9.69
C ILE A 23 -20.58 29.70 -10.59
N LEU A 24 -20.08 30.45 -11.59
CA LEU A 24 -19.01 30.00 -12.46
C LEU A 24 -17.69 29.72 -11.71
N MET A 25 -17.32 30.54 -10.73
CA MET A 25 -16.13 30.28 -9.90
C MET A 25 -16.28 29.02 -9.06
N VAL A 26 -17.46 28.77 -8.49
CA VAL A 26 -17.73 27.56 -7.72
C VAL A 26 -17.64 26.32 -8.62
N PHE A 27 -18.23 26.36 -9.81
CA PHE A 27 -18.11 25.27 -10.79
C PHE A 27 -16.66 25.04 -11.22
N ALA A 28 -15.90 26.10 -11.47
CA ALA A 28 -14.48 25.99 -11.80
C ALA A 28 -13.67 25.37 -10.65
N ALA A 29 -13.89 25.82 -9.40
CA ALA A 29 -13.21 25.27 -8.22
C ALA A 29 -13.55 23.79 -7.98
N MET A 30 -14.82 23.40 -8.20
CA MET A 30 -15.21 21.99 -8.16
C MET A 30 -14.51 21.19 -9.26
N ALA A 31 -14.52 21.68 -10.51
CA ALA A 31 -13.87 21.01 -11.64
C ALA A 31 -12.37 20.83 -11.41
N PHE A 32 -11.67 21.86 -10.91
CA PHE A 32 -10.25 21.75 -10.56
C PHE A 32 -10.00 20.79 -9.40
N SER A 33 -10.90 20.72 -8.41
CA SER A 33 -10.78 19.76 -7.31
C SER A 33 -10.96 18.32 -7.79
N PHE A 34 -11.86 18.08 -8.75
CA PHE A 34 -12.03 16.78 -9.38
C PHE A 34 -10.81 16.38 -10.21
N LEU A 35 -10.28 17.30 -11.03
CA LEU A 35 -9.09 17.05 -11.84
C LEU A 35 -7.86 16.73 -10.97
N ALA A 36 -7.60 17.52 -9.93
CA ALA A 36 -6.48 17.27 -9.00
C ALA A 36 -6.62 15.92 -8.28
N ARG A 37 -7.85 15.51 -7.96
CA ARG A 37 -8.14 14.22 -7.32
C ARG A 37 -7.97 13.05 -8.30
N GLU A 38 -8.38 13.21 -9.54
CA GLU A 38 -8.22 12.18 -10.58
C GLU A 38 -6.74 11.98 -10.92
N GLU A 39 -5.95 13.06 -10.99
CA GLU A 39 -4.50 13.00 -11.13
C GLU A 39 -3.83 12.27 -9.95
N GLY A 40 -4.23 12.60 -8.72
CA GLY A 40 -3.72 11.91 -7.52
C GLY A 40 -4.06 10.42 -7.48
N MET A 41 -5.27 10.02 -7.91
CA MET A 41 -5.64 8.61 -8.00
C MET A 41 -4.84 7.86 -9.08
N ARG A 42 -4.67 8.48 -10.26
CA ARG A 42 -3.83 7.90 -11.33
C ARG A 42 -2.37 7.74 -10.91
N GLU A 43 -1.84 8.71 -10.17
CA GLU A 43 -0.49 8.63 -9.62
C GLU A 43 -0.36 7.51 -8.57
N ALA A 44 -1.34 7.38 -7.67
CA ALA A 44 -1.37 6.29 -6.70
C ALA A 44 -1.44 4.90 -7.37
N ASP A 45 -2.26 4.74 -8.40
CA ASP A 45 -2.36 3.48 -9.15
C ASP A 45 -1.07 3.19 -9.94
N ARG A 46 -0.44 4.22 -10.50
CA ARG A 46 0.88 4.09 -11.14
C ARG A 46 1.95 3.65 -10.14
N LEU A 47 1.97 4.25 -8.94
CA LEU A 47 2.90 3.88 -7.88
C LEU A 47 2.65 2.45 -7.39
N ARG A 48 1.39 2.01 -7.26
CA ARG A 48 1.05 0.61 -6.92
C ARG A 48 1.53 -0.36 -7.99
N ALA A 49 1.33 -0.03 -9.26
CA ALA A 49 1.83 -0.84 -10.36
C ALA A 49 3.37 -0.95 -10.30
N GLN A 50 4.07 0.15 -10.02
CA GLN A 50 5.52 0.13 -9.85
C GLN A 50 5.97 -0.72 -8.66
N VAL A 51 5.29 -0.62 -7.51
CA VAL A 51 5.59 -1.45 -6.33
C VAL A 51 5.41 -2.93 -6.67
N SER A 52 4.31 -3.30 -7.33
CA SER A 52 4.06 -4.69 -7.73
C SER A 52 5.14 -5.22 -8.68
N VAL A 53 5.59 -4.41 -9.63
CA VAL A 53 6.70 -4.78 -10.54
C VAL A 53 8.01 -4.95 -9.77
N LEU A 54 8.33 -4.02 -8.87
CA LEU A 54 9.56 -4.09 -8.05
C LEU A 54 9.55 -5.27 -7.06
N GLU A 55 8.38 -5.62 -6.50
CA GLU A 55 8.24 -6.81 -5.65
C GLU A 55 8.46 -8.10 -6.44
N ALA A 56 7.88 -8.20 -7.63
CA ALA A 56 8.11 -9.33 -8.53
C ALA A 56 9.59 -9.45 -8.93
N GLU A 57 10.25 -8.32 -9.21
CA GLU A 57 11.67 -8.29 -9.55
C GLU A 57 12.56 -8.67 -8.35
N ARG A 58 12.24 -8.19 -7.14
CA ARG A 58 12.91 -8.62 -5.91
C ARG A 58 12.81 -10.11 -5.71
N ASP A 59 11.61 -10.69 -5.88
CA ASP A 59 11.39 -12.12 -5.67
C ASP A 59 12.13 -12.96 -6.69
N ARG A 60 12.15 -12.50 -7.95
CA ARG A 60 12.98 -13.10 -9.00
C ARG A 60 14.46 -13.05 -8.63
N LEU A 61 14.99 -11.90 -8.22
CA LEU A 61 16.39 -11.74 -7.82
C LEU A 61 16.75 -12.57 -6.59
N ALA A 62 15.83 -12.71 -5.63
CA ALA A 62 16.00 -13.56 -4.46
C ALA A 62 16.12 -15.04 -4.86
N ALA A 63 15.29 -15.51 -5.80
CA ALA A 63 15.39 -16.86 -6.34
C ALA A 63 16.69 -17.09 -7.12
N GLU A 64 17.13 -16.11 -7.93
CA GLU A 64 18.42 -16.15 -8.62
C GLU A 64 19.60 -16.22 -7.62
N ASN A 65 19.57 -15.44 -6.54
CA ASN A 65 20.60 -15.47 -5.49
C ASN A 65 20.67 -16.84 -4.78
N LEU A 66 19.52 -17.47 -4.55
CA LEU A 66 19.49 -18.80 -3.95
C LEU A 66 20.17 -19.82 -4.88
N THR A 67 19.86 -19.76 -6.17
CA THR A 67 20.47 -20.61 -7.20
C THR A 67 21.98 -20.39 -7.32
N LEU A 68 22.44 -19.13 -7.27
CA LEU A 68 23.88 -18.82 -7.32
C LEU A 68 24.61 -19.31 -6.06
N THR A 69 23.97 -19.22 -4.90
CA THR A 69 24.52 -19.71 -3.63
C THR A 69 24.72 -21.23 -3.68
N GLU A 70 23.75 -21.97 -4.22
CA GLU A 70 23.88 -23.41 -4.45
C GLU A 70 25.03 -23.74 -5.40
N LYS A 71 25.17 -23.01 -6.51
CA LYS A 71 26.29 -23.21 -7.46
C LYS A 71 27.65 -22.94 -6.85
N ILE A 72 27.78 -21.90 -6.02
CA ILE A 72 29.02 -21.60 -5.30
C ILE A 72 29.37 -22.77 -4.38
N HIS A 73 28.39 -23.27 -3.62
CA HIS A 73 28.60 -24.41 -2.73
C HIS A 73 29.06 -25.68 -3.48
N ASP A 74 28.46 -25.97 -4.64
CA ASP A 74 28.85 -27.10 -5.49
C ASP A 74 30.27 -26.95 -6.06
N LEU A 75 30.64 -25.72 -6.46
CA LEU A 75 31.99 -25.42 -6.95
C LEU A 75 33.03 -25.51 -5.84
N GLU A 76 32.75 -24.99 -4.64
CA GLU A 76 33.63 -25.10 -3.46
C GLU A 76 33.88 -26.57 -3.11
N LYS A 77 32.83 -27.40 -3.13
CA LYS A 77 32.97 -28.84 -2.91
C LYS A 77 33.83 -29.51 -3.97
N SER A 78 33.60 -29.17 -5.25
CA SER A 78 34.38 -29.70 -6.37
C SER A 78 35.85 -29.29 -6.28
N LEU A 79 36.14 -28.05 -5.86
CA LEU A 79 37.48 -27.53 -5.60
C LEU A 79 38.18 -28.32 -4.48
N ALA A 80 37.50 -28.55 -3.35
CA ALA A 80 38.03 -29.32 -2.24
C ALA A 80 38.34 -30.78 -2.62
N ASP A 81 37.49 -31.39 -3.46
CA ASP A 81 37.74 -32.73 -3.99
C ASP A 81 38.93 -32.75 -4.97
N LEU A 82 39.09 -31.71 -5.80
CA LEU A 82 40.23 -31.55 -6.70
C LEU A 82 41.54 -31.33 -5.94
N GLU A 83 41.54 -30.49 -4.89
CA GLU A 83 42.69 -30.28 -4.01
C GLU A 83 43.12 -31.58 -3.31
N ARG A 84 42.16 -32.39 -2.86
CA ARG A 84 42.43 -33.72 -2.30
C ARG A 84 43.06 -34.67 -3.32
N LEU A 85 42.58 -34.66 -4.56
CA LEU A 85 43.14 -35.46 -5.65
C LEU A 85 44.56 -35.01 -6.00
N VAL A 86 44.81 -33.70 -6.05
CA VAL A 86 46.15 -33.13 -6.29
C VAL A 86 47.11 -33.48 -5.15
N ALA A 87 46.67 -33.43 -3.90
CA ALA A 87 47.48 -33.80 -2.74
C ALA A 87 47.84 -35.30 -2.69
N GLN A 88 47.09 -36.16 -3.39
CA GLN A 88 47.36 -37.60 -3.51
C GLN A 88 48.32 -37.94 -4.66
N LEU A 89 48.64 -36.99 -5.55
CA LEU A 89 49.60 -37.22 -6.62
C LEU A 89 51.04 -37.15 -6.06
N PRO A 90 51.95 -38.07 -6.46
CA PRO A 90 53.34 -38.02 -6.04
C PRO A 90 54.01 -36.75 -6.59
N PRO A 91 54.99 -36.16 -5.87
CA PRO A 91 55.67 -34.93 -6.30
C PRO A 91 56.43 -35.18 -7.61
N GLN A 92 55.86 -34.74 -8.74
CA GLN A 92 56.55 -34.67 -10.03
C GLN A 92 56.97 -33.23 -10.34
N ASP A 93 58.06 -33.12 -11.10
CA ASP A 93 58.86 -31.93 -11.37
C ASP A 93 58.01 -30.72 -11.81
N ASN A 94 58.12 -29.64 -11.04
CA ASN A 94 57.13 -28.56 -10.86
C ASN A 94 57.08 -27.49 -11.97
N ARG A 95 57.22 -27.84 -13.26
CA ARG A 95 57.27 -26.80 -14.32
C ARG A 95 56.00 -26.60 -15.15
N ASP A 96 55.11 -27.58 -15.23
CA ASP A 96 53.90 -27.47 -16.10
C ASP A 96 52.55 -27.42 -15.34
N HIS A 97 52.54 -27.61 -14.01
CA HIS A 97 51.30 -27.66 -13.23
C HIS A 97 50.64 -26.30 -12.94
N ALA A 98 51.30 -25.17 -13.24
CA ALA A 98 50.74 -23.84 -13.04
C ALA A 98 49.52 -23.54 -13.93
N LYS A 99 49.19 -24.39 -14.91
CA LYS A 99 48.04 -24.20 -15.81
C LYS A 99 46.72 -24.84 -15.35
N LEU A 100 46.71 -25.72 -14.33
CA LEU A 100 45.51 -26.48 -13.95
C LEU A 100 44.68 -25.88 -12.79
N VAL A 101 45.19 -24.89 -12.05
CA VAL A 101 44.52 -24.36 -10.84
C VAL A 101 43.92 -22.95 -11.04
N ILE A 102 44.08 -22.33 -12.22
CA ILE A 102 43.72 -20.90 -12.43
C ILE A 102 42.25 -20.68 -12.84
N LEU A 103 41.53 -21.72 -13.28
CA LEU A 103 40.14 -21.57 -13.77
C LEU A 103 39.03 -21.44 -12.70
N PRO A 104 39.09 -22.05 -11.51
CA PRO A 104 38.00 -21.93 -10.55
C PRO A 104 38.07 -20.68 -9.65
N ALA A 105 39.27 -20.19 -9.29
CA ALA A 105 39.40 -19.02 -8.41
C ALA A 105 38.92 -17.72 -9.07
N SER A 106 39.24 -17.51 -10.35
CA SER A 106 38.79 -16.33 -11.09
C SER A 106 37.28 -16.33 -11.36
N GLN A 107 36.68 -17.51 -11.56
CA GLN A 107 35.22 -17.66 -11.66
C GLN A 107 34.54 -17.42 -10.31
N LEU A 108 35.14 -17.88 -9.20
CA LEU A 108 34.63 -17.66 -7.86
C LEU A 108 34.68 -16.16 -7.47
N ASP A 109 35.75 -15.46 -7.84
CA ASP A 109 35.86 -14.01 -7.64
C ASP A 109 34.84 -13.22 -8.49
N GLN A 110 34.57 -13.66 -9.72
CA GLN A 110 33.51 -13.09 -10.56
C GLN A 110 32.12 -13.33 -9.95
N LEU A 111 31.82 -14.55 -9.49
CA LEU A 111 30.56 -14.89 -8.84
C LEU A 111 30.36 -14.13 -7.53
N ASN A 112 31.41 -14.00 -6.71
CA ASN A 112 31.36 -13.23 -5.46
C ASN A 112 31.13 -11.73 -5.71
N SER A 113 31.77 -11.17 -6.74
CA SER A 113 31.57 -9.76 -7.09
C SER A 113 30.17 -9.50 -7.70
N GLU A 114 29.61 -10.43 -8.46
CA GLU A 114 28.21 -10.36 -8.91
C GLU A 114 27.22 -10.49 -7.74
N LEU A 115 27.46 -11.43 -6.81
CA LEU A 115 26.64 -11.63 -5.62
C LEU A 115 26.62 -10.36 -4.76
N ALA A 116 27.79 -9.76 -4.52
CA ALA A 116 27.91 -8.50 -3.77
C ALA A 116 27.13 -7.36 -4.45
N ARG A 117 27.23 -7.23 -5.78
CA ARG A 117 26.45 -6.23 -6.54
C ARG A 117 24.94 -6.48 -6.44
N LYS A 118 24.49 -7.73 -6.57
CA LYS A 118 23.07 -8.08 -6.44
C LYS A 118 22.57 -7.86 -5.01
N GLN A 119 23.33 -8.20 -3.98
CA GLN A 119 22.99 -7.90 -2.58
C GLN A 119 22.87 -6.41 -2.33
N GLN A 120 23.80 -5.61 -2.87
CA GLN A 120 23.73 -4.15 -2.75
C GLN A 120 22.49 -3.58 -3.46
N SER A 121 22.14 -4.11 -4.63
CA SER A 121 20.89 -3.76 -5.34
C SER A 121 19.64 -4.11 -4.52
N VAL A 122 19.61 -5.27 -3.86
CA VAL A 122 18.49 -5.67 -2.98
C VAL A 122 18.37 -4.74 -1.77
N VAL A 123 19.50 -4.33 -1.17
CA VAL A 123 19.49 -3.36 -0.05
C VAL A 123 18.94 -2.01 -0.50
N GLU A 124 19.34 -1.53 -1.67
CA GLU A 124 18.85 -0.27 -2.23
C GLU A 124 17.36 -0.35 -2.58
N GLN A 125 16.91 -1.44 -3.19
CA GLN A 125 15.49 -1.69 -3.46
C GLN A 125 14.68 -1.75 -2.16
N LYS A 126 15.16 -2.42 -1.11
CA LYS A 126 14.51 -2.43 0.21
C LYS A 126 14.38 -1.03 0.78
N ARG A 127 15.44 -0.21 0.68
CA ARG A 127 15.43 1.18 1.12
C ARG A 127 14.39 2.00 0.35
N LEU A 128 14.31 1.82 -0.97
CA LEU A 128 13.34 2.50 -1.83
C LEU A 128 11.89 2.08 -1.49
N ILE A 129 11.65 0.78 -1.28
CA ILE A 129 10.35 0.25 -0.82
C ILE A 129 9.99 0.84 0.55
N GLU A 130 10.95 0.95 1.47
CA GLU A 130 10.72 1.53 2.78
C GLU A 130 10.42 3.03 2.71
N GLU A 131 11.08 3.76 1.81
CA GLU A 131 10.82 5.18 1.59
C GLU A 131 9.45 5.41 0.91
N LEU A 132 9.12 4.62 -0.11
CA LEU A 132 7.82 4.65 -0.79
C LEU A 132 6.69 4.24 0.15
N SER A 133 6.89 3.20 0.97
CA SER A 133 5.90 2.79 1.98
C SER A 133 5.75 3.83 3.09
N LYS A 134 6.81 4.54 3.48
CA LYS A 134 6.72 5.71 4.39
C LYS A 134 5.99 6.89 3.74
N LYS A 135 6.17 7.12 2.44
CA LYS A 135 5.40 8.13 1.68
C LYS A 135 3.93 7.74 1.60
N LEU A 136 3.61 6.48 1.26
CA LEU A 136 2.25 5.92 1.32
C LEU A 136 1.64 5.94 2.74
N ALA A 137 2.45 5.73 3.78
CA ALA A 137 1.99 5.78 5.16
C ALA A 137 1.72 7.21 5.64
N LYS A 138 2.47 8.20 5.13
CA LYS A 138 2.21 9.63 5.34
C LYS A 138 0.97 10.12 4.57
N GLU A 139 0.68 9.52 3.43
CA GLU A 139 -0.54 9.78 2.64
C GLU A 139 -1.75 8.98 3.11
N GLY A 140 -1.55 8.02 4.01
CA GLY A 140 -2.57 7.14 4.57
C GLY A 140 -3.29 6.29 3.51
N LYS A 141 -3.67 5.06 3.87
CA LYS A 141 -4.62 4.29 3.08
C LYS A 141 -6.02 4.91 3.21
N GLY A 142 -6.24 6.02 2.53
CA GLY A 142 -7.48 6.79 2.59
C GLY A 142 -7.46 7.98 3.53
N THR A 143 -6.30 8.58 3.85
CA THR A 143 -6.31 9.92 4.49
C THR A 143 -6.51 11.01 3.42
N GLY A 144 -7.76 11.38 3.16
CA GLY A 144 -8.12 12.46 2.24
C GLY A 144 -9.57 12.41 1.75
N LEU A 145 -10.28 11.29 1.97
CA LEU A 145 -11.68 11.15 1.56
C LEU A 145 -12.62 11.78 2.60
N PRO A 146 -13.71 12.43 2.16
CA PRO A 146 -14.73 12.92 3.06
C PRO A 146 -15.35 11.76 3.85
N ARG A 147 -15.84 12.08 5.04
CA ARG A 147 -16.50 11.10 5.89
C ARG A 147 -17.81 10.64 5.27
N CYS A 148 -18.04 9.32 5.25
CA CYS A 148 -19.32 8.79 4.82
C CYS A 148 -20.45 9.26 5.75
N PRO A 149 -21.64 9.57 5.20
CA PRO A 149 -22.79 10.00 5.98
C PRO A 149 -23.12 8.93 7.01
N THR A 150 -22.95 9.27 8.28
CA THR A 150 -23.23 8.41 9.42
C THR A 150 -23.84 9.27 10.53
N PRO A 151 -24.95 8.85 11.14
CA PRO A 151 -25.70 9.68 12.10
C PRO A 151 -24.86 10.16 13.28
N ALA A 152 -23.96 9.30 13.79
CA ALA A 152 -23.41 9.43 15.13
C ALA A 152 -21.91 9.75 15.21
N GLY A 153 -21.29 10.25 14.14
CA GLY A 153 -19.83 10.48 14.17
C GLY A 153 -19.01 9.28 13.70
N PHE A 154 -19.47 8.07 14.04
CA PHE A 154 -18.79 6.81 13.81
C PHE A 154 -19.78 5.79 13.28
N LEU A 155 -19.27 4.87 12.46
CA LEU A 155 -20.02 3.69 12.06
C LEU A 155 -20.06 2.72 13.24
N VAL A 156 -18.91 2.26 13.72
CA VAL A 156 -18.87 1.30 14.83
C VAL A 156 -17.82 1.67 15.87
N GLU A 157 -18.02 1.17 17.09
CA GLU A 157 -16.98 1.10 18.11
C GLU A 157 -16.33 -0.28 18.07
N ALA A 158 -15.05 -0.33 17.71
CA ALA A 158 -14.25 -1.55 17.67
C ALA A 158 -13.45 -1.71 18.98
N THR A 159 -13.64 -2.82 19.67
CA THR A 159 -12.80 -3.23 20.80
C THR A 159 -11.78 -4.24 20.31
N LEU A 160 -10.50 -3.91 20.47
CA LEU A 160 -9.40 -4.84 20.22
C LEU A 160 -9.25 -5.75 21.44
N LEU A 161 -9.41 -7.06 21.25
CA LEU A 161 -9.33 -8.07 22.30
C LEU A 161 -7.90 -8.59 22.47
N ALA A 162 -7.55 -8.98 23.69
CA ALA A 162 -6.21 -9.45 24.03
C ALA A 162 -5.82 -10.80 23.39
N ASP A 163 -6.74 -11.49 22.73
CA ASP A 163 -6.54 -12.76 22.04
C ASP A 163 -6.42 -12.61 20.51
N GLY A 164 -6.20 -11.38 20.04
CA GLY A 164 -6.09 -11.06 18.61
C GLY A 164 -7.42 -10.91 17.88
N GLY A 165 -8.56 -11.01 18.58
CA GLY A 165 -9.90 -10.84 18.01
C GLY A 165 -10.46 -9.42 18.12
N TYR A 166 -11.59 -9.17 17.46
CA TYR A 166 -12.30 -7.90 17.49
C TYR A 166 -13.70 -8.09 18.05
N SER A 167 -14.25 -7.06 18.68
CA SER A 167 -15.66 -6.99 18.99
C SER A 167 -16.19 -5.63 18.59
N PHE A 168 -17.32 -5.58 17.89
CA PHE A 168 -17.90 -4.32 17.42
C PHE A 168 -19.23 -4.05 18.08
N GLN A 169 -19.46 -2.79 18.37
CA GLN A 169 -20.73 -2.29 18.89
C GLN A 169 -21.25 -1.18 17.98
N LYS A 170 -22.58 -1.09 17.90
CA LYS A 170 -23.28 0.00 17.22
C LYS A 170 -22.88 1.33 17.86
N ALA A 171 -22.50 2.31 17.04
CA ALA A 171 -22.21 3.66 17.50
C ALA A 171 -23.39 4.63 17.30
N TRP A 172 -24.51 4.17 16.75
CA TRP A 172 -25.68 4.97 16.38
C TRP A 172 -26.92 4.64 17.22
N GLU A 173 -27.96 5.47 17.11
CA GLU A 173 -29.23 5.28 17.84
C GLU A 173 -30.16 4.30 17.12
N PRO A 174 -31.03 3.56 17.83
CA PRO A 174 -31.91 2.56 17.23
C PRO A 174 -32.78 3.06 16.07
N LYS A 175 -33.12 4.35 16.03
CA LYS A 175 -33.91 4.96 14.95
C LYS A 175 -33.20 4.92 13.59
N ASP A 176 -31.87 4.80 13.58
CA ASP A 176 -31.05 4.79 12.38
C ASP A 176 -30.69 3.36 11.92
N ASP A 177 -31.19 2.33 12.62
CA ASP A 177 -30.85 0.92 12.35
C ASP A 177 -31.16 0.53 10.90
N GLU A 178 -32.31 0.91 10.36
CA GLU A 178 -32.70 0.53 9.00
C GLU A 178 -31.72 1.05 7.94
N ALA A 179 -31.32 2.33 8.04
CA ALA A 179 -30.41 2.96 7.10
C ALA A 179 -28.98 2.40 7.21
N VAL A 180 -28.50 2.16 8.43
CA VAL A 180 -27.12 1.70 8.66
C VAL A 180 -26.98 0.21 8.42
N LEU A 181 -27.97 -0.61 8.79
CA LEU A 181 -27.94 -2.07 8.57
C LEU A 181 -28.08 -2.45 7.10
N ALA A 182 -28.58 -1.55 6.25
CA ALA A 182 -28.57 -1.72 4.81
C ALA A 182 -27.16 -1.66 4.18
N LEU A 183 -26.15 -1.17 4.93
CA LEU A 183 -24.77 -1.11 4.44
C LEU A 183 -24.18 -2.53 4.31
N PRO A 184 -23.49 -2.85 3.21
CA PRO A 184 -22.96 -4.18 3.00
C PRO A 184 -21.84 -4.49 4.02
N GLY A 185 -21.89 -5.66 4.64
CA GLY A 185 -20.89 -6.12 5.60
C GLY A 185 -21.07 -5.65 7.05
N ILE A 186 -21.93 -4.66 7.31
CA ILE A 186 -22.12 -4.13 8.68
C ILE A 186 -22.70 -5.17 9.65
N THR A 187 -23.63 -6.00 9.18
CA THR A 187 -24.25 -7.08 9.96
C THR A 187 -23.23 -8.14 10.33
N GLY A 188 -22.27 -8.41 9.45
CA GLY A 188 -21.15 -9.31 9.72
C GLY A 188 -20.23 -8.78 10.82
N LEU A 189 -19.92 -7.48 10.80
CA LEU A 189 -19.17 -6.83 11.89
C LEU A 189 -19.95 -6.83 13.21
N LEU A 190 -21.26 -6.75 13.17
CA LEU A 190 -22.14 -6.71 14.35
C LEU A 190 -22.68 -8.09 14.76
N SER A 191 -22.10 -9.17 14.24
CA SER A 191 -22.58 -10.56 14.46
C SER A 191 -22.56 -11.01 15.93
N GLY A 192 -22.02 -10.18 16.83
CA GLY A 192 -22.03 -10.38 18.27
C GLY A 192 -20.84 -11.22 18.72
N GLY A 193 -20.15 -10.77 19.77
CA GLY A 193 -19.01 -11.49 20.33
C GLY A 193 -17.68 -11.16 19.64
N ARG A 194 -16.85 -12.19 19.47
CA ARG A 194 -15.48 -12.13 18.95
C ARG A 194 -15.46 -12.47 17.47
N ILE A 195 -14.82 -11.60 16.69
CA ILE A 195 -14.63 -11.73 15.24
C ILE A 195 -13.13 -11.87 14.96
N ALA A 196 -12.76 -12.81 14.09
CA ALA A 196 -11.36 -12.99 13.69
C ALA A 196 -10.92 -11.92 12.68
N SER A 197 -9.62 -11.63 12.61
CA SER A 197 -9.06 -10.65 11.66
C SER A 197 -9.48 -10.89 10.21
N ASP A 198 -9.64 -12.15 9.81
CA ASP A 198 -9.97 -12.54 8.43
C ASP A 198 -11.42 -12.18 8.09
N GLU A 199 -12.33 -12.39 9.04
CA GLU A 199 -13.74 -12.01 8.94
C GLU A 199 -13.89 -10.48 8.98
N VAL A 200 -13.11 -9.80 9.83
CA VAL A 200 -13.05 -8.33 9.82
C VAL A 200 -12.64 -7.82 8.46
N ARG A 201 -11.60 -8.40 7.85
CA ARG A 201 -11.16 -8.03 6.49
C ARG A 201 -12.28 -8.21 5.47
N LEU A 202 -12.96 -9.35 5.49
CA LEU A 202 -14.07 -9.64 4.57
C LEU A 202 -15.19 -8.59 4.67
N HIS A 203 -15.66 -8.31 5.88
CA HIS A 203 -16.78 -7.39 6.10
C HIS A 203 -16.38 -5.92 5.93
N ALA A 204 -15.17 -5.55 6.35
CA ALA A 204 -14.64 -4.21 6.18
C ALA A 204 -14.34 -3.88 4.72
N GLN A 205 -13.93 -4.87 3.92
CA GLN A 205 -13.76 -4.72 2.46
C GLN A 205 -15.08 -4.36 1.79
N ALA A 206 -16.19 -5.02 2.16
CA ALA A 206 -17.50 -4.70 1.59
C ALA A 206 -17.93 -3.25 1.87
N LEU A 207 -17.68 -2.75 3.09
CA LEU A 207 -17.93 -1.34 3.46
C LEU A 207 -17.00 -0.38 2.72
N PHE A 208 -15.73 -0.76 2.55
CA PHE A 208 -14.72 0.00 1.81
C PHE A 208 -15.13 0.16 0.35
N ASP A 209 -15.54 -0.93 -0.30
CA ASP A 209 -15.95 -0.94 -1.70
C ASP A 209 -17.23 -0.14 -1.90
N TRP A 210 -18.19 -0.27 -0.98
CA TRP A 210 -19.41 0.54 -1.00
C TRP A 210 -19.12 2.04 -0.87
N GLY A 211 -18.22 2.42 0.04
CA GLY A 211 -17.82 3.81 0.23
C GLY A 211 -17.10 4.38 -1.00
N ASN A 212 -16.34 3.56 -1.72
CA ASN A 212 -15.69 3.94 -2.96
C ASN A 212 -16.65 4.04 -4.16
N ALA A 213 -17.73 3.26 -4.15
CA ALA A 213 -18.74 3.24 -5.20
C ALA A 213 -19.74 4.40 -5.12
N GLN A 214 -19.68 5.24 -4.07
CA GLN A 214 -20.50 6.44 -3.97
C GLN A 214 -20.11 7.49 -5.01
N GLU A 215 -21.06 8.33 -5.42
CA GLU A 215 -20.82 9.47 -6.34
C GLU A 215 -19.66 10.36 -5.86
N VAL A 216 -19.58 10.58 -4.55
CA VAL A 216 -18.39 11.13 -3.89
C VAL A 216 -17.80 10.03 -3.02
N PRO A 217 -16.65 9.43 -3.41
CA PRO A 217 -16.04 8.37 -2.62
C PRO A 217 -15.75 8.85 -1.21
N CYS A 218 -16.18 8.06 -0.24
CA CYS A 218 -16.17 8.42 1.17
C CYS A 218 -15.58 7.30 2.02
N ARG A 219 -15.26 7.63 3.28
CA ARG A 219 -14.71 6.67 4.23
C ARG A 219 -15.48 6.65 5.54
N PHE A 220 -15.77 5.45 6.05
CA PHE A 220 -16.38 5.28 7.36
C PHE A 220 -15.36 5.46 8.49
N HIS A 221 -15.83 6.04 9.59
CA HIS A 221 -15.03 6.25 10.79
C HIS A 221 -15.34 5.18 11.82
N VAL A 222 -14.30 4.69 12.49
CA VAL A 222 -14.41 3.70 13.57
C VAL A 222 -13.71 4.26 14.80
N SER A 223 -14.41 4.19 15.92
CA SER A 223 -13.81 4.48 17.23
C SER A 223 -13.16 3.22 17.76
N THR A 224 -11.96 3.30 18.32
CA THR A 224 -11.27 2.12 18.88
C THR A 224 -11.14 2.19 20.39
N LYS A 225 -11.44 1.07 21.04
CA LYS A 225 -11.17 0.78 22.45
C LYS A 225 -10.16 -0.36 22.52
N VAL A 226 -9.21 -0.25 23.45
CA VAL A 226 -8.08 -1.18 23.53
C VAL A 226 -8.09 -1.86 24.89
N GLN A 227 -8.16 -3.19 24.91
CA GLN A 227 -7.85 -3.97 26.11
C GLN A 227 -6.33 -4.07 26.28
N ARG A 228 -5.86 -4.30 27.51
CA ARG A 228 -4.42 -4.48 27.77
C ARG A 228 -3.89 -5.65 26.93
N MET A 229 -2.99 -5.36 26.01
CA MET A 229 -2.40 -6.33 25.09
C MET A 229 -0.98 -5.93 24.73
N ASP A 230 -0.25 -6.88 24.13
CA ASP A 230 1.07 -6.66 23.59
C ASP A 230 1.07 -5.61 22.45
N LEU A 231 2.16 -4.83 22.36
CA LEU A 231 2.28 -3.74 21.41
C LEU A 231 2.25 -4.21 19.95
N ASP A 232 2.92 -5.32 19.63
CA ASP A 232 2.98 -5.83 18.26
C ASP A 232 1.62 -6.38 17.82
N MET A 233 0.89 -6.99 18.75
CA MET A 233 -0.48 -7.41 18.50
C MET A 233 -1.40 -6.20 18.28
N PHE A 234 -1.31 -5.18 19.14
CA PHE A 234 -2.07 -3.94 18.99
C PHE A 234 -1.83 -3.27 17.62
N LEU A 235 -0.57 -3.12 17.21
CA LEU A 235 -0.21 -2.49 15.94
C LEU A 235 -0.72 -3.28 14.73
N ARG A 236 -0.60 -4.60 14.74
CA ARG A 236 -1.15 -5.46 13.67
C ARG A 236 -2.66 -5.34 13.57
N MET A 237 -3.35 -5.35 14.71
CA MET A 237 -4.80 -5.26 14.74
C MET A 237 -5.30 -3.89 14.30
N LEU A 238 -4.64 -2.83 14.74
CA LEU A 238 -4.94 -1.45 14.36
C LEU A 238 -4.73 -1.24 12.86
N ASN A 239 -3.61 -1.72 12.31
CA ASN A 239 -3.30 -1.60 10.88
C ASN A 239 -4.36 -2.27 9.99
N THR A 240 -4.97 -3.37 10.47
CA THR A 240 -6.10 -4.01 9.77
C THR A 240 -7.28 -3.06 9.69
N LEU A 241 -7.66 -2.39 10.79
CA LEU A 241 -8.76 -1.42 10.77
C LEU A 241 -8.42 -0.16 9.96
N GLU A 242 -7.21 0.38 10.10
CA GLU A 242 -6.76 1.57 9.36
C GLU A 242 -6.67 1.34 7.85
N THR A 243 -6.56 0.08 7.41
CA THR A 243 -6.63 -0.27 5.97
C THR A 243 -8.02 -0.03 5.38
N TYR A 244 -9.09 -0.14 6.18
CA TYR A 244 -10.48 -0.05 5.69
C TYR A 244 -11.27 1.14 6.22
N PHE A 245 -10.86 1.71 7.34
CA PHE A 245 -11.60 2.74 8.06
C PHE A 245 -10.69 3.88 8.48
N TYR A 246 -11.30 5.04 8.74
CA TYR A 246 -10.65 6.06 9.56
C TYR A 246 -10.75 5.69 11.03
N VAL A 247 -9.63 5.36 11.64
CA VAL A 247 -9.60 5.01 13.05
C VAL A 247 -9.33 6.25 13.90
N ARG A 248 -10.30 6.62 14.74
CA ARG A 248 -10.06 7.61 15.79
C ARG A 248 -9.38 6.90 16.96
N LYS A 249 -8.11 7.26 17.21
CA LYS A 249 -7.35 6.74 18.34
C LYS A 249 -8.00 7.20 19.65
N PRO A 250 -8.11 6.31 20.67
CA PRO A 250 -8.65 6.69 21.96
C PRO A 250 -7.79 7.82 22.56
N LYS A 251 -8.44 8.81 23.18
CA LYS A 251 -7.71 9.80 24.00
C LYS A 251 -7.10 9.01 25.16
N ARG A 252 -5.76 9.00 25.23
CA ARG A 252 -5.03 8.53 26.41
C ARG A 252 -5.30 9.41 27.60
#